data_AF-A0A2S8FYT9-F1
#
_entry.id   AF-A0A2S8FYT9-F1
#
_cell.length_a   1.000
_cell.length_b   1.000
_cell.length_c   1.000
_cell.angle_alpha   90.00
_cell.angle_beta   90.00
_cell.angle_gamma   90.00
#
_symmetry.space_group_name_H-M   'P 1'
#
loop_
_entity.id
_entity.type
_entity.pdbx_description
1 polymer ?
#
loop_
_entity_poly.entity_id
_entity_poly.type
_entity_poly.pdbx_seq_one_letter_code
_entity_poly.pdbx_strand_id
1 'polypeptide(L)'
;MFRELETLVDNFVRDIASAHSIESPNPEDDLAIKSAIVGFSYHGDVSQWGRNEFTFVRRYLDNEFEGEDLTFYGEHGRNVLLFHAVAIGFLLGLYQQNQLDDQAFVIAQASIAGVVMFHLGQITASAA
;
A
#
# COMPACT_ATOMS: atom_id res chain seq x y z
N MET A 1 -8.88 -2.24 14.98
CA MET A 1 -7.78 -2.65 14.09
C MET A 1 -8.38 -3.56 13.05
N PHE A 2 -8.26 -3.20 11.77
CA PHE A 2 -8.79 -3.96 10.65
C PHE A 2 -7.86 -5.17 10.42
N ARG A 3 -8.30 -6.38 10.79
CA ARG A 3 -7.44 -7.58 10.88
C ARG A 3 -6.85 -7.96 9.52
N GLU A 4 -7.53 -7.60 8.46
CA GLU A 4 -7.14 -7.83 7.08
C GLU A 4 -5.89 -7.04 6.70
N LEU A 5 -5.56 -5.94 7.40
CA LEU A 5 -4.28 -5.24 7.20
C LEU A 5 -3.10 -6.00 7.85
N GLU A 6 -3.34 -6.79 8.89
CA GLU A 6 -2.28 -7.58 9.54
C GLU A 6 -1.80 -8.70 8.60
N THR A 7 -2.69 -9.29 7.80
CA THR A 7 -2.31 -10.33 6.83
C THR A 7 -1.43 -9.80 5.70
N LEU A 8 -1.46 -8.49 5.43
CA LEU A 8 -0.54 -7.85 4.48
C LEU A 8 0.89 -7.81 5.01
N VAL A 9 1.08 -7.74 6.34
CA VAL A 9 2.41 -7.76 6.94
C VAL A 9 3.08 -9.11 6.67
N ASP A 10 2.35 -10.20 6.87
CA ASP A 10 2.85 -11.56 6.64
C ASP A 10 3.20 -11.81 5.16
N ASN A 11 2.48 -11.17 4.24
CA ASN A 11 2.68 -11.33 2.80
C ASN A 11 3.63 -10.29 2.19
N PHE A 12 4.08 -9.30 2.96
CA PHE A 12 4.69 -8.09 2.44
C PHE A 12 5.88 -8.34 1.51
N VAL A 13 6.81 -9.23 1.89
CA VAL A 13 7.97 -9.58 1.04
C VAL A 13 7.54 -10.13 -0.32
N ARG A 14 6.53 -11.01 -0.35
CA ARG A 14 6.00 -11.58 -1.58
C ARG A 14 5.34 -10.51 -2.44
N ASP A 15 4.63 -9.58 -1.80
CA ASP A 15 3.90 -8.53 -2.48
C ASP A 15 4.88 -7.54 -3.15
N ILE A 16 5.99 -7.20 -2.49
CA ILE A 16 7.04 -6.36 -3.09
C ILE A 16 7.78 -7.09 -4.21
N ALA A 17 8.09 -8.37 -4.04
CA ALA A 17 8.66 -9.17 -5.13
C ALA A 17 7.72 -9.22 -6.36
N SER A 18 6.40 -9.26 -6.13
CA SER A 18 5.40 -9.20 -7.19
C SER A 18 5.36 -7.80 -7.83
N ALA A 19 5.46 -6.73 -7.04
CA ALA A 19 5.51 -5.36 -7.56
C ALA A 19 6.73 -5.13 -8.47
N HIS A 20 7.87 -5.75 -8.16
CA HIS A 20 9.06 -5.70 -9.01
C HIS A 20 8.89 -6.39 -10.37
N SER A 21 8.03 -7.42 -10.46
CA SER A 21 7.79 -8.16 -11.70
C SER A 21 6.68 -7.55 -12.57
N ILE A 22 5.95 -6.54 -12.08
CA ILE A 22 4.95 -5.82 -12.88
C ILE A 22 5.67 -4.96 -13.93
N GLU A 23 5.43 -5.30 -15.19
CA GLU A 23 5.69 -4.42 -16.33
C GLU A 23 4.50 -3.47 -16.49
N SER A 24 4.63 -2.24 -15.98
CA SER A 24 3.60 -1.22 -16.18
C SER A 24 3.75 -0.62 -17.58
N PRO A 25 2.64 -0.49 -18.36
CA PRO A 25 2.65 0.28 -19.59
C PRO A 25 2.84 1.79 -19.36
N ASN A 26 2.67 2.26 -18.10
CA ASN A 26 2.88 3.65 -17.73
C ASN A 26 4.29 3.83 -17.14
N PRO A 27 5.16 4.62 -17.78
CA PRO A 27 6.53 4.84 -17.29
C PRO A 27 6.60 5.63 -15.97
N GLU A 28 5.50 6.27 -15.56
CA GLU A 28 5.40 7.01 -14.30
C GLU A 28 5.13 6.09 -13.08
N ASP A 29 4.80 4.82 -13.31
CA ASP A 29 4.53 3.87 -12.24
C ASP A 29 5.86 3.39 -11.63
N ASP A 30 6.25 4.05 -10.55
CA ASP A 30 7.33 3.61 -9.70
C ASP A 30 6.93 2.37 -8.87
N LEU A 31 7.89 1.86 -8.10
CA LEU A 31 7.66 0.69 -7.27
C LEU A 31 6.52 0.87 -6.26
N ALA A 32 6.28 2.09 -5.76
CA ALA A 32 5.20 2.33 -4.81
C ALA A 32 3.83 2.16 -5.49
N ILE A 33 3.66 2.74 -6.68
CA ILE A 33 2.42 2.54 -7.45
C ILE A 33 2.25 1.06 -7.81
N LYS A 34 3.30 0.37 -8.24
CA LYS A 34 3.23 -1.08 -8.51
C LYS A 34 2.85 -1.88 -7.26
N SER A 35 3.36 -1.52 -6.10
CA SER A 35 2.97 -2.12 -4.82
C SER A 35 1.49 -1.89 -4.50
N ALA A 36 0.96 -0.70 -4.80
CA ALA A 36 -0.47 -0.44 -4.66
C ALA A 36 -1.32 -1.25 -5.64
N ILE A 37 -0.86 -1.45 -6.87
CA ILE A 37 -1.51 -2.36 -7.84
C ILE A 37 -1.55 -3.80 -7.29
N VAL A 38 -0.46 -4.29 -6.70
CA VAL A 38 -0.43 -5.60 -6.04
C VAL A 38 -1.45 -5.66 -4.91
N GLY A 39 -1.45 -4.68 -4.01
CA GLY A 39 -2.43 -4.61 -2.92
C GLY A 39 -3.87 -4.62 -3.44
N PHE A 40 -4.15 -3.81 -4.45
CA PHE A 40 -5.45 -3.74 -5.12
C PHE A 40 -5.88 -5.10 -5.68
N SER A 41 -4.96 -5.87 -6.25
CA SER A 41 -5.24 -7.17 -6.87
C SER A 41 -5.74 -8.27 -5.92
N TYR A 42 -5.66 -8.06 -4.60
CA TYR A 42 -6.25 -8.99 -3.63
C TYR A 42 -7.77 -9.09 -3.75
N HIS A 43 -8.41 -7.99 -4.16
CA HIS A 43 -9.88 -7.90 -4.24
C HIS A 43 -10.37 -7.25 -5.53
N GLY A 44 -9.57 -6.39 -6.14
CA GLY A 44 -9.87 -5.73 -7.41
C GLY A 44 -9.31 -6.47 -8.62
N ASP A 45 -9.99 -6.36 -9.75
CA ASP A 45 -9.45 -6.76 -11.04
C ASP A 45 -8.51 -5.68 -11.55
N VAL A 46 -7.22 -6.01 -11.74
CA VAL A 46 -6.18 -5.06 -12.20
C VAL A 46 -6.54 -4.37 -13.51
N SER A 47 -7.39 -4.97 -14.36
CA SER A 47 -7.90 -4.29 -15.57
C SER A 47 -8.77 -3.06 -15.28
N GLN A 48 -9.29 -2.95 -14.05
CA GLN A 48 -10.05 -1.82 -13.54
C GLN A 48 -9.17 -0.76 -12.86
N TRP A 49 -7.88 -1.04 -12.66
CA TRP A 49 -6.93 -0.04 -12.18
C TRP A 49 -6.75 1.04 -13.25
N GLY A 50 -7.16 2.26 -12.94
CA GLY A 50 -7.13 3.38 -13.86
C GLY A 50 -6.52 4.63 -13.28
N ARG A 51 -6.81 5.75 -13.95
CA ARG A 51 -6.26 7.05 -13.58
C ARG A 51 -6.74 7.54 -12.21
N ASN A 52 -7.94 7.15 -11.79
CA ASN A 52 -8.51 7.59 -10.51
C ASN A 52 -7.76 6.94 -9.34
N GLU A 53 -7.54 5.64 -9.42
CA GLU A 53 -6.81 4.84 -8.42
C GLU A 53 -5.37 5.33 -8.33
N PHE A 54 -4.70 5.50 -9.48
CA PHE A 54 -3.37 6.10 -9.55
C PHE A 54 -3.33 7.48 -8.87
N THR A 55 -4.25 8.38 -9.23
CA THR A 55 -4.25 9.76 -8.71
C THR A 55 -4.52 9.78 -7.21
N PHE A 56 -5.42 8.91 -6.74
CA PHE A 56 -5.74 8.78 -5.33
C PHE A 56 -4.52 8.28 -4.54
N VAL A 57 -3.92 7.16 -4.96
CA VAL A 57 -2.76 6.57 -4.28
C VAL A 57 -1.57 7.52 -4.30
N ARG A 58 -1.30 8.17 -5.43
CA ARG A 58 -0.23 9.15 -5.53
C ARG A 58 -0.42 10.28 -4.52
N ARG A 59 -1.61 10.90 -4.50
CA ARG A 59 -1.93 11.96 -3.52
C ARG A 59 -1.86 11.47 -2.09
N TYR A 60 -2.29 10.25 -1.81
CA TYR A 60 -2.20 9.69 -0.47
C TYR A 60 -0.75 9.54 -0.03
N LEU A 61 0.10 8.94 -0.85
CA LEU A 61 1.52 8.75 -0.53
C LEU A 61 2.27 10.09 -0.46
N ASP A 62 1.97 11.02 -1.37
CA ASP A 62 2.53 12.36 -1.31
C ASP A 62 2.11 13.02 0.01
N ASN A 63 0.82 13.04 0.38
CA ASN A 63 0.40 13.69 1.63
C ASN A 63 0.98 13.06 2.91
N GLU A 64 1.15 11.73 2.94
CA GLU A 64 1.70 11.05 4.14
C GLU A 64 3.21 11.17 4.25
N PHE A 65 3.93 11.28 3.12
CA PHE A 65 5.39 11.25 3.11
C PHE A 65 6.03 12.54 2.53
N GLU A 66 5.25 13.55 2.17
CA GLU A 66 5.74 14.85 1.69
C GLU A 66 6.50 15.56 2.83
N GLY A 67 7.82 15.63 2.66
CA GLY A 67 8.70 16.23 3.66
C GLY A 67 9.05 15.32 4.84
N GLU A 68 8.56 14.07 4.87
CA GLU A 68 9.04 13.09 5.86
C GLU A 68 10.41 12.55 5.46
N ASP A 69 11.36 12.67 6.39
CA ASP A 69 12.61 11.94 6.29
C ASP A 69 12.35 10.50 6.71
N LEU A 70 12.23 9.60 5.72
CA LEU A 70 12.07 8.16 5.94
C LEU A 70 13.19 7.56 6.80
N THR A 71 14.28 8.30 7.06
CA THR A 71 15.31 7.93 8.04
C THR A 71 14.77 7.74 9.46
N PHE A 72 13.62 8.34 9.82
CA PHE A 72 12.95 8.06 11.10
C PHE A 72 12.68 6.55 11.28
N TYR A 73 12.37 5.86 10.18
CA TYR A 73 12.10 4.42 10.16
C TYR A 73 13.37 3.56 9.99
N GLY A 74 14.55 4.18 9.95
CA GLY A 74 15.84 3.51 9.81
C GLY A 74 16.24 3.21 8.36
N GLU A 75 17.25 2.34 8.19
CA GLU A 75 17.90 2.02 6.91
C GLU A 75 16.93 1.49 5.84
N HIS A 76 15.85 0.85 6.28
CA HIS A 76 14.80 0.30 5.41
C HIS A 76 13.49 1.07 5.50
N GLY A 77 13.52 2.37 5.83
CA GLY A 77 12.31 3.21 5.92
C GLY A 77 11.48 3.26 4.62
N ARG A 78 12.10 2.99 3.47
CA ARG A 78 11.38 2.81 2.20
C ARG A 78 10.33 1.70 2.25
N ASN A 79 10.53 0.67 3.06
CA ASN A 79 9.54 -0.41 3.22
C ASN A 79 8.25 0.08 3.85
N VAL A 80 8.30 1.11 4.69
CA VAL A 80 7.10 1.70 5.28
C VAL A 80 6.25 2.36 4.20
N LEU A 81 6.88 3.14 3.31
CA LEU A 81 6.20 3.72 2.15
C LEU A 81 5.59 2.63 1.26
N LEU A 82 6.35 1.58 0.96
CA LEU A 82 5.87 0.47 0.14
C LEU A 82 4.71 -0.28 0.81
N PHE A 83 4.74 -0.46 2.14
CA PHE A 83 3.64 -1.07 2.89
C PHE A 83 2.39 -0.19 2.86
N HIS A 84 2.52 1.13 3.06
CA HIS A 84 1.41 2.06 2.89
C HIS A 84 0.81 1.95 1.50
N ALA A 85 1.64 1.80 0.46
CA ALA A 85 1.17 1.64 -0.91
C ALA A 85 0.38 0.32 -1.09
N VAL A 86 0.89 -0.82 -0.63
CA VAL A 86 0.15 -2.11 -0.65
C VAL A 86 -1.17 -1.98 0.12
N ALA A 87 -1.13 -1.44 1.34
CA ALA A 87 -2.30 -1.32 2.20
C ALA A 87 -3.39 -0.43 1.59
N ILE A 88 -3.03 0.74 1.06
CA ILE A 88 -4.04 1.61 0.44
C ILE A 88 -4.61 1.01 -0.84
N GLY A 89 -3.78 0.33 -1.64
CA GLY A 89 -4.24 -0.43 -2.81
C GLY A 89 -5.25 -1.51 -2.42
N PHE A 90 -4.94 -2.29 -1.38
CA PHE A 90 -5.83 -3.31 -0.82
C PHE A 90 -7.19 -2.75 -0.41
N LEU A 91 -7.21 -1.62 0.31
CA LEU A 91 -8.44 -0.95 0.71
C LEU A 91 -9.25 -0.45 -0.50
N LEU A 92 -8.59 0.06 -1.54
CA LEU A 92 -9.26 0.45 -2.78
C LEU A 92 -9.92 -0.75 -3.48
N GLY A 93 -9.24 -1.90 -3.50
CA GLY A 93 -9.80 -3.13 -4.04
C GLY A 93 -11.09 -3.53 -3.32
N LEU A 94 -11.06 -3.52 -1.97
CA LEU A 94 -12.25 -3.77 -1.15
C LEU A 94 -13.38 -2.76 -1.39
N TYR A 95 -13.04 -1.47 -1.45
CA TYR A 95 -13.99 -0.38 -1.70
C TYR A 95 -14.69 -0.54 -3.05
N GLN A 96 -13.92 -0.84 -4.11
CA GLN A 96 -14.47 -1.03 -5.45
C GLN A 96 -15.39 -2.26 -5.56
N GLN A 97 -15.13 -3.29 -4.76
CA GLN A 97 -16.02 -4.45 -4.65
C GLN A 97 -17.21 -4.22 -3.70
N ASN A 98 -17.43 -2.99 -3.23
CA ASN A 98 -18.47 -2.63 -2.25
C ASN A 98 -18.38 -3.42 -0.93
N GLN A 99 -17.17 -3.88 -0.58
CA GLN A 99 -16.89 -4.56 0.69
C GLN A 99 -16.55 -3.56 1.81
N LEU A 100 -16.22 -2.33 1.44
CA LEU A 100 -16.11 -1.19 2.34
C LEU A 100 -17.03 -0.08 1.84
N ASP A 101 -17.78 0.54 2.75
CA ASP A 101 -18.41 1.83 2.50
C ASP A 101 -17.42 2.98 2.82
N ASP A 102 -17.83 4.22 2.56
CA ASP A 102 -16.99 5.41 2.78
C ASP A 102 -16.50 5.51 4.23
N GLN A 103 -17.36 5.20 5.20
CA GLN A 103 -17.01 5.30 6.62
C GLN A 103 -16.00 4.22 7.01
N ALA A 104 -16.22 2.98 6.57
CA ALA A 104 -15.34 1.85 6.81
C ALA A 104 -13.98 2.05 6.14
N PHE A 105 -13.95 2.61 4.92
CA PHE A 105 -12.72 2.94 4.22
C PHE A 105 -11.88 3.95 5.00
N VAL A 106 -12.47 5.05 5.47
CA VAL A 106 -11.76 6.07 6.26
C VAL A 106 -11.20 5.49 7.55
N ILE A 107 -11.97 4.65 8.25
CA ILE A 107 -11.51 3.99 9.48
C ILE A 107 -10.35 3.03 9.19
N ALA A 108 -10.43 2.24 8.12
CA ALA A 108 -9.39 1.31 7.73
C ALA A 108 -8.11 2.04 7.30
N GLN A 109 -8.23 3.10 6.50
CA GLN A 109 -7.12 3.95 6.08
C GLN A 109 -6.41 4.57 7.28
N ALA A 110 -7.15 5.13 8.24
CA ALA A 110 -6.57 5.70 9.47
C ALA A 110 -5.87 4.65 10.35
N SER A 111 -6.19 3.36 10.17
CA SER A 111 -5.57 2.27 10.92
C SER A 111 -4.20 1.85 10.37
N ILE A 112 -3.84 2.22 9.13
CA ILE A 112 -2.61 1.79 8.45
C ILE A 112 -1.37 2.17 9.28
N ALA A 113 -1.27 3.43 9.71
CA ALA A 113 -0.13 3.90 10.50
C ALA A 113 0.01 3.13 11.83
N GLY A 114 -1.12 2.76 12.45
CA GLY A 114 -1.12 1.93 13.66
C GLY A 114 -0.56 0.53 13.42
N VAL A 115 -0.92 -0.10 12.30
CA VAL A 115 -0.40 -1.41 11.89
C VAL A 115 1.10 -1.31 11.60
N VAL A 116 1.53 -0.28 10.88
CA VAL A 116 2.95 -0.02 10.59
C VAL A 116 3.76 0.09 11.88
N MET A 117 3.32 0.91 12.82
CA MET A 117 4.06 1.10 14.08
C MET A 117 4.09 -0.18 14.92
N PHE A 118 2.99 -0.93 14.96
CA PHE A 118 2.92 -2.18 15.71
C PHE A 118 3.82 -3.28 15.09
N HIS A 119 3.94 -3.32 13.77
CA HIS A 119 4.75 -4.29 13.02
C HIS A 119 6.06 -3.72 12.46
N LEU A 120 6.53 -2.57 12.97
CA LEU A 120 7.60 -1.81 12.33
C LEU A 120 8.87 -2.65 12.09
N GLY A 121 9.24 -3.48 13.07
CA GLY A 121 10.41 -4.36 12.94
C GLY A 121 10.27 -5.41 11.84
N GLN A 122 9.08 -5.95 11.59
CA GLN A 122 8.85 -6.93 10.52
C GLN A 122 8.87 -6.26 9.14
N ILE A 123 8.22 -5.09 9.03
CA ILE A 123 8.15 -4.32 7.79
C ILE A 123 9.54 -3.82 7.39
N THR A 124 10.32 -3.30 8.33
CA THR A 124 11.68 -2.80 8.04
C THR A 124 12.71 -3.93 7.88
N ALA A 125 12.54 -5.10 8.48
CA ALA A 125 13.43 -6.25 8.25
C ALA A 125 13.22 -6.94 6.88
N SER A 126 12.07 -6.70 6.23
CA SER A 126 11.72 -7.26 4.93
C SER A 126 12.51 -6.57 3.82
N ALA A 127 13.79 -6.89 3.65
CA ALA A 127 14.62 -6.27 2.62
C ALA A 127 13.97 -6.40 1.22
N ALA A 128 13.56 -5.25 0.65
CA ALA A 128 13.04 -5.10 -0.69
C ALA A 128 14.12 -4.53 -1.62
#